data_AF-A0A2J8N2A7-F1
#
_entry.id   AF-A0A2J8N2A7-F1
#
_cell.length_a   1.000
_cell.length_b   1.000
_cell.length_c   1.000
_cell.angle_alpha   90.00
_cell.angle_beta   90.00
_cell.angle_gamma   90.00
#
_symmetry.space_group_name_H-M   'P 1'
#
loop_
_entity.id
_entity.type
_entity.pdbx_description
1 polymer ?
#
loop_
_entity_poly.entity_id
_entity_poly.type
_entity_poly.pdbx_seq_one_letter_code
_entity_poly.pdbx_strand_id
1 'polypeptide(L)'
;ILYYVYMGLLAVFCTNAINILAGINGLEAGQSLVISASIIVFNLVELEGDCRDDHVFSLYFMIPFFFTTLGLLYHNWYPSRVFVGDTFCYFAGMTFAVVGILGHFSKTMLLFFMPQVFNFLYSLPQLLHIIPCPRHRIPRLNIKTGKLEMSYSKFKTKSLSFLGTFILKVTG
;
A
#
# COMPACT_ATOMS: atom_id res chain seq x y z
N ILE A 1 -21.81 15.54 -2.35
CA ILE A 1 -21.97 14.22 -1.67
C ILE A 1 -20.97 13.19 -2.22
N LEU A 2 -20.99 12.85 -3.51
CA LEU A 2 -20.08 11.84 -4.09
C LEU A 2 -18.58 12.14 -3.90
N TYR A 3 -18.17 13.41 -3.98
CA TYR A 3 -16.78 13.82 -3.71
C TYR A 3 -16.33 13.52 -2.27
N TYR A 4 -17.21 13.72 -1.29
CA TYR A 4 -16.92 13.38 0.12
C TYR A 4 -16.83 11.87 0.34
N VAL A 5 -17.67 11.10 -0.36
CA VAL A 5 -17.56 9.63 -0.37
C VAL A 5 -16.22 9.20 -0.96
N TYR A 6 -15.79 9.81 -2.08
CA TYR A 6 -14.46 9.57 -2.65
C TYR A 6 -13.34 9.86 -1.64
N MET A 7 -13.37 11.00 -0.95
CA MET A 7 -12.35 11.33 0.06
C MET A 7 -12.32 10.29 1.21
N GLY A 8 -13.48 9.85 1.68
CA GLY A 8 -13.56 8.79 2.70
C GLY A 8 -12.99 7.46 2.20
N LEU A 9 -13.34 7.05 0.98
CA LEU A 9 -12.84 5.81 0.37
C LEU A 9 -11.34 5.90 0.05
N LEU A 10 -10.81 7.08 -0.26
CA LEU A 10 -9.38 7.29 -0.51
C LEU A 10 -8.58 7.01 0.76
N ALA A 11 -9.03 7.49 1.93
CA ALA A 11 -8.38 7.18 3.21
C ALA A 11 -8.43 5.68 3.54
N VAL A 12 -9.60 5.04 3.35
CA VAL A 12 -9.75 3.58 3.53
C VAL A 12 -8.85 2.82 2.56
N PHE A 13 -8.74 3.28 1.31
CA PHE A 13 -7.89 2.65 0.31
C PHE A 13 -6.41 2.76 0.70
N CYS A 14 -5.88 3.96 0.94
CA CYS A 14 -4.44 4.15 1.20
C CYS A 14 -3.97 3.32 2.41
N THR A 15 -4.76 3.28 3.48
CA THR A 15 -4.45 2.51 4.70
C THR A 15 -4.43 1.01 4.45
N ASN A 16 -5.43 0.46 3.76
CA ASN A 16 -5.51 -0.96 3.48
C ASN A 16 -4.56 -1.40 2.36
N ALA A 17 -4.32 -0.56 1.36
CA ALA A 17 -3.51 -0.90 0.20
C ALA A 17 -2.04 -1.14 0.56
N ILE A 18 -1.49 -0.33 1.47
CA ILE A 18 -0.17 -0.59 2.08
C ILE A 18 -0.22 -1.87 2.91
N ASN A 19 -1.29 -2.05 3.71
CA ASN A 19 -1.39 -3.18 4.63
C ASN A 19 -1.47 -4.55 3.93
N ILE A 20 -2.11 -4.62 2.75
CA ILE A 20 -2.17 -5.88 1.98
C ILE A 20 -0.92 -6.11 1.12
N LEU A 21 -0.09 -5.09 0.90
CA LEU A 21 1.21 -5.19 0.21
C LEU A 21 2.33 -5.24 1.25
N ALA A 22 2.36 -6.34 2.00
CA ALA A 22 3.13 -6.48 3.23
C ALA A 22 3.68 -7.90 3.41
N GLY A 23 4.50 -8.11 4.45
CA GLY A 23 4.89 -9.44 4.91
C GLY A 23 6.30 -9.90 4.52
N ILE A 24 7.13 -8.99 4.02
CA ILE A 24 8.58 -9.19 3.89
C ILE A 24 9.32 -8.02 4.55
N ASN A 25 10.46 -8.30 5.18
CA ASN A 25 11.21 -7.34 6.00
C ASN A 25 11.50 -6.03 5.24
N GLY A 26 11.07 -4.90 5.80
CA GLY A 26 11.30 -3.56 5.25
C GLY A 26 10.30 -3.11 4.17
N LEU A 27 9.34 -3.93 3.75
CA LEU A 27 8.47 -3.58 2.61
C LEU A 27 7.48 -2.47 2.94
N GLU A 28 6.84 -2.50 4.10
CA GLU A 28 5.80 -1.55 4.50
C GLU A 28 6.38 -0.16 4.71
N ALA A 29 7.45 -0.06 5.50
CA ALA A 29 8.16 1.19 5.73
C ALA A 29 8.92 1.66 4.48
N GLY A 30 9.52 0.73 3.71
CA GLY A 30 10.27 1.04 2.51
C GLY A 30 9.40 1.63 1.39
N GLN A 31 8.25 1.01 1.07
CA GLN A 31 7.34 1.55 0.06
C GLN A 31 6.80 2.93 0.48
N SER A 32 6.51 3.12 1.78
CA SER A 32 6.02 4.39 2.32
C SER A 32 7.09 5.49 2.27
N LEU A 33 8.36 5.15 2.42
CA LEU A 33 9.47 6.10 2.21
C LEU A 33 9.59 6.53 0.75
N VAL A 34 9.44 5.59 -0.20
CA VAL A 34 9.48 5.93 -1.63
C VAL A 34 8.33 6.86 -2.01
N ILE A 35 7.12 6.57 -1.52
CA ILE A 35 5.94 7.41 -1.77
C ILE A 35 6.12 8.79 -1.13
N SER A 36 6.53 8.88 0.13
CA SER A 36 6.72 10.17 0.79
C SER A 36 7.85 10.99 0.16
N ALA A 37 8.96 10.37 -0.25
CA ALA A 37 10.01 11.04 -1.01
C ALA A 37 9.50 11.58 -2.34
N SER A 38 8.68 10.80 -3.07
CA SER A 38 8.09 11.23 -4.35
C SER A 38 7.17 12.43 -4.16
N ILE A 39 6.34 12.42 -3.10
CA ILE A 39 5.48 13.56 -2.75
C ILE A 39 6.31 14.77 -2.34
N ILE A 40 7.39 14.60 -1.56
CA ILE A 40 8.29 15.69 -1.18
C ILE A 40 8.90 16.34 -2.42
N VAL A 41 9.47 15.53 -3.33
CA VAL A 41 10.07 16.04 -4.58
C VAL A 41 9.02 16.77 -5.42
N PHE A 42 7.82 16.17 -5.58
CA PHE A 42 6.71 16.81 -6.29
C PHE A 42 6.34 18.15 -5.67
N ASN A 43 6.16 18.21 -4.35
CA ASN A 43 5.84 19.47 -3.66
C ASN A 43 6.92 20.52 -3.85
N LEU A 44 8.21 20.14 -3.76
CA LEU A 44 9.32 21.07 -3.96
C LEU A 44 9.33 21.67 -5.37
N VAL A 45 8.96 20.89 -6.40
CA VAL A 45 8.81 21.38 -7.78
C VAL A 45 7.64 22.36 -7.88
N GLU A 46 6.51 22.05 -7.26
CA GLU A 46 5.31 22.88 -7.31
C GLU A 46 5.35 24.11 -6.38
N LEU A 47 6.38 24.26 -5.53
CA LEU A 47 6.55 25.45 -4.69
C LEU A 47 6.76 26.75 -5.48
N GLU A 48 7.25 26.64 -6.72
CA GLU A 48 7.41 27.77 -7.64
C GLU A 48 6.13 28.08 -8.43
N GLY A 49 5.09 27.23 -8.31
CA GLY A 49 3.82 27.35 -9.01
C GLY A 49 2.73 28.10 -8.23
N ASP A 50 1.52 28.12 -8.80
CA ASP A 50 0.38 28.88 -8.28
C ASP A 50 -0.20 28.32 -6.95
N CYS A 51 -0.04 27.02 -6.69
CA CYS A 51 -0.62 26.31 -5.54
C CYS A 51 0.36 26.17 -4.35
N ARG A 52 1.25 27.15 -4.15
CA ARG A 52 2.34 27.06 -3.17
C ARG A 52 1.88 26.72 -1.74
N ASP A 53 0.78 27.30 -1.26
CA ASP A 53 0.30 27.10 0.12
C ASP A 53 -0.07 25.63 0.39
N ASP A 54 -0.67 24.96 -0.59
CA ASP A 54 -1.05 23.54 -0.52
C ASP A 54 0.17 22.62 -0.43
N HIS A 55 1.22 22.93 -1.21
CA HIS A 55 2.46 22.15 -1.23
C HIS A 55 3.32 22.40 0.01
N VAL A 56 3.35 23.63 0.54
CA VAL A 56 3.97 23.93 1.84
C VAL A 56 3.26 23.19 2.96
N PHE A 57 1.92 23.18 2.98
CA PHE A 57 1.13 22.40 3.93
C PHE A 57 1.50 20.91 3.88
N SER A 58 1.56 20.33 2.68
CA SER A 58 1.94 18.93 2.52
C SER A 58 3.35 18.63 3.03
N LEU A 59 4.33 19.51 2.77
CA LEU A 59 5.71 19.35 3.24
C LEU A 59 5.80 19.30 4.78
N TYR A 60 4.97 20.06 5.50
CA TYR A 60 4.94 20.00 6.97
C TYR A 60 4.57 18.62 7.52
N PHE A 61 3.78 17.84 6.81
CA PHE A 61 3.46 16.46 7.18
C PHE A 61 4.47 15.45 6.63
N MET A 62 4.87 15.62 5.37
CA MET A 62 5.69 14.64 4.66
C MET A 62 7.13 14.58 5.19
N ILE A 63 7.74 15.71 5.56
CA ILE A 63 9.13 15.72 6.05
C ILE A 63 9.26 14.95 7.37
N PRO A 64 8.46 15.24 8.43
CA PRO A 64 8.50 14.43 9.65
C PRO A 64 8.12 12.97 9.43
N PHE A 65 7.11 12.70 8.60
CA PHE A 65 6.73 11.34 8.23
C PHE A 65 7.89 10.57 7.61
N PHE A 66 8.62 11.18 6.68
CA PHE A 66 9.78 10.58 6.03
C PHE A 66 10.87 10.22 7.05
N PHE A 67 11.30 11.17 7.88
CA PHE A 67 12.39 10.92 8.83
C PHE A 67 12.02 9.95 9.96
N THR A 68 10.77 10.00 10.45
CA THR A 68 10.30 9.02 11.45
C THR A 68 10.19 7.62 10.85
N THR A 69 9.70 7.50 9.62
CA THR A 69 9.66 6.21 8.89
C THR A 69 11.07 5.71 8.58
N LEU A 70 12.03 6.59 8.30
CA LEU A 70 13.43 6.22 8.09
C LEU A 70 14.05 5.63 9.37
N GLY A 71 13.77 6.23 10.53
CA GLY A 71 14.15 5.68 11.83
C GLY A 71 13.53 4.32 12.11
N LEU A 72 12.25 4.12 11.76
CA LEU A 72 11.57 2.83 11.85
C LEU A 72 12.21 1.80 10.91
N LEU A 73 12.47 2.19 9.65
CA LEU A 73 13.08 1.33 8.64
C LEU A 73 14.47 0.87 9.08
N TYR A 74 15.26 1.69 9.76
CA TYR A 74 16.57 1.29 10.29
C TYR A 74 16.49 0.03 11.18
N HIS A 75 15.41 -0.13 11.94
CA HIS A 75 15.18 -1.33 12.77
C HIS A 75 14.36 -2.42 12.06
N ASN A 76 13.57 -2.07 11.06
CA ASN A 76 12.71 -2.97 10.29
C ASN A 76 13.36 -3.50 8.99
N TRP A 77 14.50 -2.95 8.57
CA TRP A 77 15.23 -3.45 7.40
C TRP A 77 15.74 -4.87 7.63
N TYR A 78 15.90 -5.64 6.55
CA TYR A 78 16.37 -7.01 6.64
C TYR A 78 17.79 -7.08 7.26
N PRO A 79 18.02 -7.93 8.27
CA PRO A 79 17.05 -8.76 9.01
C PRO A 79 16.26 -7.95 10.06
N SER A 80 14.92 -7.99 10.00
CA SER A 80 14.05 -7.19 10.88
C SER A 80 14.30 -7.45 12.35
N ARG A 81 14.52 -6.38 13.11
CA ARG A 81 14.55 -6.40 14.59
C ARG A 81 13.21 -6.04 15.20
N VAL A 82 12.39 -5.28 14.48
CA VAL A 82 11.03 -4.89 14.86
C VAL A 82 10.08 -5.03 13.67
N PHE A 83 8.79 -5.27 13.93
CA PHE A 83 7.73 -5.21 12.93
C PHE A 83 6.89 -3.96 13.10
N VAL A 84 6.45 -3.38 11.98
CA VAL A 84 5.72 -2.11 11.99
C VAL A 84 4.25 -2.26 12.41
N GLY A 85 3.63 -3.41 12.08
CA GLY A 85 2.23 -3.72 12.36
C GLY A 85 1.21 -2.84 11.62
N ASP A 86 -0.08 -3.13 11.85
CA ASP A 86 -1.20 -2.37 11.26
C ASP A 86 -1.17 -0.89 11.66
N THR A 87 -0.64 -0.59 12.84
CA THR A 87 -0.47 0.78 13.35
C THR A 87 0.26 1.66 12.35
N PHE A 88 1.37 1.17 11.78
CA PHE A 88 2.12 1.92 10.80
C PHE A 88 1.38 2.02 9.46
N CYS A 89 0.79 0.93 8.97
CA CYS A 89 0.06 0.95 7.71
C CYS A 89 -1.10 1.97 7.72
N TYR A 90 -1.82 2.04 8.84
CA TYR A 90 -2.89 3.01 9.04
C TYR A 90 -2.38 4.44 9.21
N PHE A 91 -1.30 4.62 9.97
CA PHE A 91 -0.62 5.91 10.08
C PHE A 91 -0.20 6.43 8.70
N ALA A 92 0.59 5.65 7.95
CA ALA A 92 1.09 6.00 6.63
C ALA A 92 -0.03 6.31 5.64
N GLY A 93 -0.99 5.39 5.49
CA GLY A 93 -2.09 5.57 4.56
C GLY A 93 -2.93 6.81 4.86
N MET A 94 -3.18 7.10 6.14
CA MET A 94 -3.93 8.29 6.54
C MET A 94 -3.12 9.56 6.31
N THR A 95 -1.81 9.58 6.62
CA THR A 95 -0.96 10.75 6.35
C THR A 95 -0.95 11.07 4.85
N PHE A 96 -0.82 10.06 3.98
CA PHE A 96 -0.90 10.26 2.54
C PHE A 96 -2.26 10.80 2.10
N ALA A 97 -3.36 10.18 2.55
CA ALA A 97 -4.70 10.64 2.20
C ALA A 97 -4.95 12.10 2.64
N VAL A 98 -4.51 12.48 3.84
CA VAL A 98 -4.64 13.86 4.35
C VAL A 98 -3.92 14.85 3.44
N VAL A 99 -2.65 14.61 3.11
CA VAL A 99 -1.91 15.55 2.25
C VAL A 99 -2.42 15.57 0.82
N GLY A 100 -2.87 14.44 0.27
CA GLY A 100 -3.42 14.38 -1.08
C GLY A 100 -4.80 15.03 -1.20
N ILE A 101 -5.62 14.95 -0.16
CA ILE A 101 -6.95 15.57 -0.12
C ILE A 101 -6.82 17.08 0.08
N LEU A 102 -6.13 17.50 1.14
CA LEU A 102 -6.04 18.91 1.52
C LEU A 102 -5.06 19.70 0.64
N GLY A 103 -4.05 19.03 0.07
CA GLY A 103 -3.17 19.64 -0.92
C GLY A 103 -3.69 19.56 -2.36
N HIS A 104 -4.92 19.09 -2.57
CA HIS A 104 -5.58 19.03 -3.89
C HIS A 104 -4.89 18.19 -4.99
N PHE A 105 -3.87 17.39 -4.66
CA PHE A 105 -3.14 16.53 -5.60
C PHE A 105 -3.44 15.02 -5.46
N SER A 106 -4.60 14.63 -4.93
CA SER A 106 -4.98 13.22 -4.72
C SER A 106 -4.85 12.33 -5.96
N LYS A 107 -5.04 12.88 -7.17
CA LYS A 107 -4.81 12.17 -8.44
C LYS A 107 -3.34 11.81 -8.64
N THR A 108 -2.43 12.78 -8.46
CA THR A 108 -0.98 12.57 -8.55
C THR A 108 -0.50 11.59 -7.48
N MET A 109 -1.03 11.71 -6.26
CA MET A 109 -0.75 10.77 -5.18
C MET A 109 -1.14 9.33 -5.55
N LEU A 110 -2.31 9.12 -6.17
CA LEU A 110 -2.73 7.78 -6.61
C LEU A 110 -1.81 7.19 -7.70
N LEU A 111 -1.14 8.04 -8.50
CA LEU A 111 -0.13 7.58 -9.45
C LEU A 111 1.13 7.07 -8.73
N PHE A 112 1.53 7.69 -7.62
CA PHE A 112 2.62 7.15 -6.78
C PHE A 112 2.23 5.84 -6.08
N PHE A 113 0.93 5.60 -5.89
CA PHE A 113 0.37 4.35 -5.37
C PHE A 113 0.20 3.24 -6.43
N MET A 114 0.77 3.39 -7.63
CA MET A 114 0.56 2.44 -8.73
C MET A 114 0.83 0.97 -8.35
N PRO A 115 1.93 0.61 -7.64
CA PRO A 115 2.13 -0.77 -7.18
C PRO A 115 1.05 -1.26 -6.22
N GLN A 116 0.59 -0.40 -5.31
CA GLN A 116 -0.45 -0.69 -4.32
C GLN A 116 -1.81 -0.89 -4.99
N VAL A 117 -2.16 -0.04 -5.97
CA VAL A 117 -3.36 -0.17 -6.78
C VAL A 117 -3.34 -1.50 -7.54
N PHE A 118 -2.22 -1.83 -8.19
CA PHE A 118 -2.09 -3.10 -8.90
C PHE A 118 -2.25 -4.30 -7.97
N ASN A 119 -1.56 -4.33 -6.83
CA ASN A 119 -1.67 -5.42 -5.86
C ASN A 119 -3.09 -5.54 -5.29
N PHE A 120 -3.78 -4.42 -5.05
CA PHE A 120 -5.16 -4.40 -4.58
C PHE A 120 -6.11 -5.03 -5.59
N LEU A 121 -6.03 -4.61 -6.86
CA LEU A 121 -6.86 -5.14 -7.94
C LEU A 121 -6.58 -6.63 -8.20
N TYR A 122 -5.31 -7.02 -8.23
CA TYR A 122 -4.90 -8.42 -8.38
C TYR A 122 -5.38 -9.29 -7.21
N SER A 123 -5.37 -8.75 -6.00
CA SER A 123 -5.86 -9.42 -4.78
C SER A 123 -7.38 -9.46 -4.68
N LEU A 124 -8.12 -8.67 -5.47
CA LEU A 124 -9.54 -8.44 -5.28
C LEU A 124 -10.40 -9.72 -5.31
N PRO A 125 -10.18 -10.71 -6.20
CA PRO A 125 -10.95 -11.95 -6.19
C PRO A 125 -10.81 -12.73 -4.88
N GLN A 126 -9.65 -12.67 -4.23
CA GLN A 126 -9.42 -13.29 -2.93
C GLN A 126 -10.00 -12.44 -1.79
N LEU A 127 -9.82 -11.13 -1.82
CA LEU A 127 -10.36 -10.22 -0.79
C LEU A 127 -11.90 -10.29 -0.72
N LEU A 128 -12.56 -10.41 -1.88
CA LEU A 128 -14.01 -10.60 -1.99
C LEU A 128 -14.46 -12.06 -1.72
N HIS A 129 -13.53 -12.95 -1.36
CA HIS A 129 -13.79 -14.38 -1.11
C HIS A 129 -14.45 -15.12 -2.28
N ILE A 130 -14.32 -14.60 -3.49
CA ILE A 130 -14.75 -15.28 -4.72
C ILE A 130 -13.84 -16.49 -4.99
N ILE A 131 -12.54 -16.32 -4.71
CA ILE A 131 -11.54 -17.39 -4.63
C ILE A 131 -11.11 -17.54 -3.16
N PRO A 132 -10.92 -18.78 -2.64
CA PRO A 132 -10.52 -18.99 -1.24
C PRO A 132 -9.25 -18.22 -0.86
N CYS A 133 -9.39 -17.32 0.11
CA CYS A 133 -8.33 -16.47 0.63
C CYS A 133 -7.72 -17.08 1.90
N PRO A 134 -6.46 -17.53 1.89
CA PRO A 134 -5.80 -17.97 3.11
C PRO A 134 -5.50 -16.78 4.01
N ARG A 135 -5.43 -17.01 5.33
CA ARG A 135 -5.14 -15.97 6.33
C ARG A 135 -3.83 -15.23 6.06
N HIS A 136 -2.80 -15.94 5.58
CA HIS A 136 -1.52 -15.36 5.20
C HIS A 136 -1.22 -15.69 3.74
N ARG A 137 -0.93 -14.64 2.95
CA ARG A 137 -0.64 -14.71 1.50
C ARG A 137 0.83 -14.41 1.17
N ILE A 138 1.69 -14.51 2.18
CA ILE A 138 3.12 -14.26 2.07
C ILE A 138 3.83 -15.44 1.39
N PRO A 139 4.95 -15.20 0.68
CA PRO A 139 5.73 -16.27 0.08
C PRO A 139 6.26 -17.24 1.14
N ARG A 140 6.51 -18.48 0.73
CA ARG A 140 7.05 -19.53 1.59
C ARG A 140 8.57 -19.57 1.49
N LEU A 141 9.25 -19.69 2.62
CA LEU A 141 10.70 -19.88 2.65
C LEU A 141 11.05 -21.33 2.28
N ASN A 142 11.84 -21.52 1.22
CA ASN A 142 12.46 -22.81 0.94
C ASN A 142 13.78 -22.90 1.72
N ILE A 143 13.79 -23.78 2.73
CA ILE A 143 14.91 -23.96 3.66
C ILE A 143 16.18 -24.44 2.93
N LYS A 144 16.04 -25.17 1.82
CA LYS A 144 17.18 -25.70 1.06
C LYS A 144 17.87 -24.63 0.22
N THR A 145 17.10 -23.72 -0.38
CA THR A 145 17.64 -22.66 -1.26
C THR A 145 17.90 -21.35 -0.51
N GLY A 146 17.30 -21.17 0.67
CA GLY A 146 17.32 -19.91 1.41
C GLY A 146 16.51 -18.79 0.74
N LYS A 147 15.72 -19.11 -0.29
CA LYS A 147 14.93 -18.14 -1.08
C LYS A 147 13.44 -18.25 -0.78
N LEU A 148 12.74 -17.15 -1.05
CA LEU A 148 11.28 -17.07 -1.00
C LEU A 148 10.68 -17.64 -2.30
N GLU A 149 9.71 -18.54 -2.16
CA GLU A 149 8.97 -19.18 -3.25
C GLU A 149 7.47 -18.86 -3.15
N MET A 150 6.74 -19.06 -4.25
CA MET A 150 5.30 -18.79 -4.32
C MET A 150 4.51 -19.62 -3.31
N SER A 151 3.54 -18.98 -2.65
CA SER A 151 2.53 -19.65 -1.82
C SER A 151 1.26 -19.93 -2.63
N TYR A 152 0.66 -21.11 -2.43
CA TYR A 152 -0.56 -21.51 -3.14
C TYR A 152 -1.74 -21.71 -2.18
N SER A 153 -2.94 -21.29 -2.59
CA SER A 153 -4.21 -21.60 -1.91
C SER A 153 -4.82 -22.86 -2.50
N LYS A 154 -4.87 -23.94 -1.71
CA LYS A 154 -5.44 -25.24 -2.13
C LYS A 154 -6.89 -25.34 -1.67
N PHE A 155 -7.80 -25.71 -2.58
CA PHE A 155 -9.23 -25.86 -2.29
C PHE A 155 -9.86 -26.94 -3.18
N LYS A 156 -11.07 -27.40 -2.81
CA LYS A 156 -11.82 -28.39 -3.61
C LYS A 156 -12.50 -27.68 -4.79
N THR A 157 -12.24 -28.09 -6.03
CA THR A 157 -12.82 -27.43 -7.21
C THR A 157 -14.35 -27.42 -7.19
N LYS A 158 -14.98 -28.47 -6.65
CA LYS A 158 -16.44 -28.57 -6.52
C LYS A 158 -17.07 -27.50 -5.62
N SER A 159 -16.31 -26.88 -4.72
CA SER A 159 -16.83 -25.83 -3.82
C SER A 159 -16.65 -24.42 -4.39
N LEU A 160 -16.08 -24.27 -5.59
CA LEU A 160 -15.87 -22.97 -6.19
C LEU A 160 -17.13 -22.51 -6.93
N SER A 161 -17.48 -21.23 -6.80
CA SER A 161 -18.59 -20.65 -7.54
C SER A 161 -18.31 -20.63 -9.05
N PHE A 162 -19.36 -20.50 -9.86
CA PHE A 162 -19.22 -20.32 -11.31
C PHE A 162 -18.32 -19.12 -11.64
N LEU A 163 -18.56 -17.99 -10.97
CA LEU A 163 -17.75 -16.78 -11.14
C LEU A 163 -16.28 -17.01 -10.75
N GLY A 164 -16.02 -17.66 -9.62
CA GLY A 164 -14.65 -17.97 -9.22
C GLY A 164 -13.93 -18.89 -10.22
N THR A 165 -14.65 -19.86 -10.79
CA THR A 165 -14.11 -20.75 -11.82
C THR A 165 -13.77 -19.98 -13.11
N PHE A 166 -14.65 -19.06 -13.51
CA PHE A 166 -14.42 -18.21 -14.68
C PHE A 166 -13.21 -17.29 -14.49
N ILE A 167 -13.14 -16.56 -13.38
CA ILE A 167 -12.02 -15.67 -13.07
C ILE A 167 -10.70 -16.45 -13.09
N LEU A 168 -10.64 -17.61 -12.44
CA LEU A 168 -9.43 -18.42 -12.36
C LEU A 168 -8.95 -18.90 -13.75
N LYS A 169 -9.87 -19.20 -14.67
CA LYS A 169 -9.52 -19.56 -16.07
C LYS A 169 -9.02 -18.39 -16.91
N VAL A 170 -9.42 -17.15 -16.59
CA VAL A 170 -8.97 -15.96 -17.31
C VAL A 170 -7.61 -15.50 -16.80
N THR A 171 -7.32 -15.69 -15.52
CA THR A 171 -6.08 -15.22 -14.88
C THR A 171 -4.98 -16.27 -14.76
N GLY A 172 -5.30 -17.55 -14.93
CA GLY A 172 -4.36 -18.68 -14.84
C GLY A 172 -3.91 -19.16 -16.22
#